data_AF-A0A1A6AAS1-F1
#
_entry.id   AF-A0A1A6AAS1-F1
#
_cell.length_a   1.000
_cell.length_b   1.000
_cell.length_c   1.000
_cell.angle_alpha   90.00
_cell.angle_beta   90.00
_cell.angle_gamma   90.00
#
_symmetry.space_group_name_H-M   'P 1'
#
loop_
_entity.id
_entity.type
_entity.pdbx_description
1 polymer ?
#
loop_
_entity_poly.entity_id
_entity_poly.type
_entity_poly.pdbx_seq_one_letter_code
_entity_poly.pdbx_strand_id
1 'polypeptide(L)'
;MPEFIYCPCQVPDCKNEVIKYSGYCNWYMRVYCLPHRKDAVHECKAFPKSLDRKALLPELRKIRRRAELEFIKKLLDQIHASKDYFIREAESLRIGHTCQLDILDDVEVFRESTRLGSFNIHIPILFDDGVKWLIRIRRDSVTIPDPEINNAIIESEVATMRVLKTQGMPVPQGFLPPHHGQSDGPNEREPPFSYSFCEFMEGRPYNVLQTGSLNLPEDDLYRFIDNYAKVQIRLSEIKLPFTQIGRIYFRDLSHGDYTSMIARPPHFEGPFSTNKERYLARIDAALELIHLGALRPTNKALDNYLWHLEMRELVRASTKLAERPQELFIKPDDEKGDHMMIDESGKISGVIDWEWAHVTTKAEAFTPHWIFSFAYGGPNKMTENENKLIEAYKRHNRPDLAECVKTGRFYHRLGSIGYFYQVLKKEAHRAVFGKDIPKNFRPPPEDVDWRVYMMNRYKDDEGLKKNMSKHKWTLERAEREAQAVKQAVNDG
;
A
#
# COMPACT_ATOMS: atom_id res chain seq x y z
N MET A 1 -1.70 -0.13 -0.43
CA MET A 1 -2.37 0.02 0.88
C MET A 1 -3.87 -0.22 0.74
N PRO A 2 -4.65 -0.56 1.79
CA PRO A 2 -6.11 -0.50 1.68
C PRO A 2 -6.57 0.96 1.62
N GLU A 3 -7.48 1.26 0.70
CA GLU A 3 -8.17 2.54 0.61
C GLU A 3 -9.20 2.61 1.75
N PHE A 4 -9.02 3.52 2.70
CA PHE A 4 -9.91 3.69 3.85
C PHE A 4 -11.13 4.55 3.51
N ILE A 5 -11.83 4.27 2.41
CA ILE A 5 -12.99 5.04 1.95
C ILE A 5 -14.29 4.65 2.67
N TYR A 6 -15.20 5.61 2.86
CA TYR A 6 -16.58 5.32 3.26
C TYR A 6 -17.35 4.71 2.08
N CYS A 7 -18.15 3.68 2.36
CA CYS A 7 -19.01 3.05 1.38
C CYS A 7 -20.37 2.72 1.98
N PRO A 8 -21.45 2.76 1.18
CA PRO A 8 -22.76 2.31 1.63
C PRO A 8 -22.74 0.82 1.97
N CYS A 9 -23.51 0.45 2.99
CA CYS A 9 -23.80 -0.94 3.29
C CYS A 9 -24.55 -1.58 2.11
N GLN A 10 -24.10 -2.73 1.63
CA GLN A 10 -24.69 -3.41 0.48
C GLN A 10 -25.89 -4.31 0.84
N VAL A 11 -26.56 -4.01 1.95
CA VAL A 11 -27.85 -4.62 2.29
C VAL A 11 -28.92 -3.72 1.71
N PRO A 12 -29.89 -4.25 0.93
CA PRO A 12 -30.98 -3.46 0.36
C PRO A 12 -31.63 -2.55 1.41
N ASP A 13 -31.96 -1.32 1.01
CA ASP A 13 -32.61 -0.29 1.84
C ASP A 13 -31.80 0.20 3.06
N CYS A 14 -30.57 -0.29 3.27
CA CYS A 14 -29.70 0.21 4.32
C CYS A 14 -29.05 1.54 3.93
N LYS A 15 -29.30 2.59 4.73
CA LYS A 15 -28.70 3.92 4.52
C LYS A 15 -27.39 4.13 5.30
N ASN A 16 -26.89 3.12 6.00
CA ASN A 16 -25.68 3.25 6.80
C ASN A 16 -24.44 3.19 5.91
N GLU A 17 -23.49 4.09 6.18
CA GLU A 17 -22.14 4.03 5.62
C GLU A 17 -21.15 3.43 6.61
N VAL A 18 -20.11 2.82 6.08
CA VAL A 18 -19.02 2.24 6.87
C VAL A 18 -17.71 2.38 6.11
N ILE A 19 -16.60 2.48 6.83
CA ILE A 19 -15.28 2.46 6.19
C ILE A 19 -15.07 1.06 5.59
N LYS A 20 -14.90 1.00 4.27
CA LYS A 20 -14.82 -0.23 3.45
C LYS A 20 -13.93 -1.26 4.10
N TYR A 21 -12.70 -0.89 4.44
CA TYR A 21 -11.74 -1.78 5.08
C TYR A 21 -12.27 -2.48 6.34
N SER A 22 -13.10 -1.80 7.13
CA SER A 22 -13.68 -2.33 8.37
C SER A 22 -14.95 -3.15 8.17
N GLY A 23 -15.77 -2.76 7.18
CA GLY A 23 -17.07 -3.38 6.86
C GLY A 23 -16.98 -4.51 5.83
N TYR A 24 -15.87 -4.63 5.12
CA TYR A 24 -15.69 -5.60 4.05
C TYR A 24 -15.55 -7.04 4.56
N CYS A 25 -16.36 -7.94 4.00
CA CYS A 25 -16.24 -9.36 4.20
C CYS A 25 -15.44 -10.00 3.07
N ASN A 26 -14.24 -10.50 3.37
CA ASN A 26 -13.38 -11.19 2.39
C ASN A 26 -13.98 -12.51 1.86
N TRP A 27 -15.04 -13.04 2.48
CA TRP A 27 -15.70 -14.27 2.01
C TRP A 27 -16.86 -13.97 1.06
N TYR A 28 -17.71 -12.98 1.35
CA TYR A 28 -18.82 -12.61 0.46
C TYR A 28 -18.43 -11.55 -0.56
N MET A 29 -17.24 -10.95 -0.42
CA MET A 29 -16.80 -9.81 -1.22
C MET A 29 -17.82 -8.67 -1.19
N ARG A 30 -18.39 -8.39 0.00
CA ARG A 30 -19.39 -7.34 0.22
C ARG A 30 -19.11 -6.51 1.47
N VAL A 31 -19.55 -5.25 1.48
CA VAL A 31 -19.45 -4.30 2.61
C VAL A 31 -20.74 -4.31 3.42
N TYR A 32 -20.59 -4.49 4.74
CA TYR A 32 -21.68 -4.49 5.70
C TYR A 32 -21.43 -3.46 6.81
N CYS A 33 -22.45 -2.68 7.18
CA CYS A 33 -22.40 -1.87 8.39
C CYS A 33 -22.42 -2.75 9.65
N LEU A 34 -22.07 -2.18 10.80
CA LEU A 34 -21.93 -2.95 12.04
C LEU A 34 -23.19 -3.74 12.45
N PRO A 35 -24.44 -3.20 12.34
CA PRO A 35 -25.66 -3.98 12.56
C PRO A 35 -25.76 -5.19 11.63
N HIS A 36 -25.68 -4.99 10.32
CA HIS A 36 -25.83 -6.07 9.34
C HIS A 36 -24.69 -7.09 9.34
N ARG A 37 -23.51 -6.70 9.83
CA ARG A 37 -22.40 -7.64 10.05
C ARG A 37 -22.70 -8.66 11.15
N LYS A 38 -23.59 -8.33 12.08
CA LYS A 38 -24.00 -9.18 13.21
C LYS A 38 -25.29 -9.96 12.93
N ASP A 39 -25.93 -9.72 11.79
CA ASP A 39 -27.23 -10.28 11.42
C ASP A 39 -27.08 -11.63 10.70
N ALA A 40 -28.16 -12.42 10.68
CA ALA A 40 -28.26 -13.73 10.03
C ALA A 40 -28.15 -13.66 8.50
N VAL A 41 -28.31 -12.46 7.90
CA VAL A 41 -28.16 -12.18 6.46
C VAL A 41 -26.71 -12.38 5.97
N HIS A 42 -25.74 -12.47 6.89
CA HIS A 42 -24.33 -12.66 6.60
C HIS A 42 -23.91 -14.12 6.83
N GLU A 43 -24.09 -15.00 5.84
CA GLU A 43 -24.02 -16.46 6.06
C GLU A 43 -22.64 -16.98 6.56
N CYS A 44 -21.52 -16.25 6.41
CA CYS A 44 -20.24 -16.64 7.04
C CYS A 44 -20.24 -16.48 8.58
N LYS A 45 -21.28 -15.84 9.13
CA LYS A 45 -21.54 -15.73 10.56
C LYS A 45 -22.70 -16.59 11.03
N ALA A 46 -23.43 -17.25 10.10
CA ALA A 46 -24.43 -18.25 10.43
C ALA A 46 -23.80 -19.56 10.94
N PHE A 47 -22.50 -19.76 10.73
CA PHE A 47 -21.77 -20.91 11.27
C PHE A 47 -21.65 -20.83 12.80
N PRO A 48 -21.96 -21.93 13.53
CA PRO A 48 -21.83 -22.00 14.99
C PRO A 48 -20.44 -21.56 15.47
N LYS A 49 -20.38 -20.71 16.49
CA LYS A 49 -19.12 -20.28 17.12
C LYS A 49 -18.32 -21.42 17.76
N SER A 50 -18.96 -22.58 17.97
CA SER A 50 -18.37 -23.80 18.54
C SER A 50 -17.58 -24.64 17.53
N LEU A 51 -17.69 -24.38 16.23
CA LEU A 51 -16.95 -25.12 15.20
C LEU A 51 -15.51 -24.61 15.05
N ASP A 52 -14.56 -25.53 14.94
CA ASP A 52 -13.17 -25.21 14.62
C ASP A 52 -13.09 -24.48 13.27
N ARG A 53 -12.34 -23.37 13.25
CA ARG A 53 -12.08 -22.57 12.05
C ARG A 53 -11.48 -23.41 10.92
N LYS A 54 -10.68 -24.45 11.22
CA LYS A 54 -10.16 -25.37 10.19
C LYS A 54 -11.28 -26.18 9.54
N ALA A 55 -12.26 -26.63 10.32
CA ALA A 55 -13.41 -27.38 9.82
C ALA A 55 -14.35 -26.52 8.96
N LEU A 56 -14.44 -25.22 9.24
CA LEU A 56 -15.26 -24.27 8.45
C LEU A 56 -14.58 -23.78 7.16
N LEU A 57 -13.26 -23.94 7.04
CA LEU A 57 -12.49 -23.35 5.95
C LEU A 57 -12.91 -23.84 4.54
N PRO A 58 -13.25 -25.12 4.31
CA PRO A 58 -13.74 -25.58 3.01
C PRO A 58 -15.04 -24.88 2.58
N GLU A 59 -16.02 -24.74 3.48
CA GLU A 59 -17.29 -24.08 3.18
C GLU A 59 -17.12 -22.57 2.94
N LEU A 60 -16.29 -21.91 3.74
CA LEU A 60 -15.93 -20.50 3.53
C LEU A 60 -15.24 -20.28 2.18
N ARG A 61 -14.40 -21.22 1.74
CA ARG A 61 -13.78 -21.18 0.40
C ARG A 61 -14.80 -21.34 -0.71
N LYS A 62 -15.81 -22.20 -0.56
CA LYS A 62 -16.91 -22.34 -1.53
C LYS A 62 -17.72 -21.05 -1.65
N ILE A 63 -18.05 -20.42 -0.52
CA ILE A 63 -18.74 -19.11 -0.49
C ILE A 63 -17.93 -18.06 -1.24
N ARG A 64 -16.63 -17.94 -0.92
CA ARG A 64 -15.74 -16.99 -1.58
C ARG A 64 -15.60 -17.25 -3.06
N ARG A 65 -15.44 -18.51 -3.47
CA ARG A 65 -15.37 -18.87 -4.89
C ARG A 65 -16.63 -18.43 -5.62
N ARG A 66 -17.81 -18.68 -5.06
CA ARG A 66 -19.09 -18.25 -5.67
C ARG A 66 -19.16 -16.73 -5.84
N ALA A 67 -18.85 -15.99 -4.77
CA ALA A 67 -18.86 -14.52 -4.80
C ALA A 67 -17.84 -13.95 -5.81
N GLU A 68 -16.65 -14.55 -5.91
CA GLU A 68 -15.61 -14.15 -6.85
C GLU A 68 -16.02 -14.43 -8.31
N LEU A 69 -16.61 -15.60 -8.58
CA LEU A 69 -17.12 -15.94 -9.91
C LEU A 69 -18.27 -15.03 -10.35
N GLU A 70 -19.21 -14.71 -9.44
CA GLU A 70 -20.29 -13.76 -9.71
C GLU A 70 -19.74 -12.35 -10.02
N PHE A 71 -18.74 -11.91 -9.24
CA PHE A 71 -18.05 -10.64 -9.49
C PHE A 71 -17.35 -10.62 -10.86
N ILE A 72 -16.57 -11.66 -11.18
CA ILE A 72 -15.84 -11.74 -12.46
C ILE A 72 -16.82 -11.79 -13.63
N LYS A 73 -17.92 -12.54 -13.52
CA LYS A 73 -18.94 -12.60 -14.57
C LYS A 73 -19.52 -11.22 -14.87
N LYS A 74 -19.99 -10.51 -13.84
CA LYS A 74 -20.55 -9.16 -13.99
C LYS A 74 -19.53 -8.19 -14.60
N LEU A 75 -18.27 -8.29 -14.16
CA LEU A 75 -17.18 -7.50 -14.68
C LEU A 75 -16.95 -7.77 -16.18
N LEU A 76 -16.88 -9.04 -16.60
CA LEU A 76 -16.71 -9.41 -18.00
C LEU A 76 -17.88 -8.91 -18.85
N ASP A 77 -19.13 -9.05 -18.38
CA ASP A 77 -20.31 -8.53 -19.07
C ASP A 77 -20.19 -7.01 -19.32
N GLN A 78 -19.73 -6.25 -18.31
CA GLN A 78 -19.50 -4.81 -18.42
C GLN A 78 -18.33 -4.44 -19.35
N ILE A 79 -17.24 -5.24 -19.35
CA ILE A 79 -16.11 -5.05 -20.26
C ILE A 79 -16.55 -5.32 -21.71
N HIS A 80 -17.32 -6.37 -21.96
CA HIS A 80 -17.88 -6.65 -23.28
C HIS A 80 -18.79 -5.53 -23.77
N ALA A 81 -19.69 -5.04 -22.91
CA ALA A 81 -20.55 -3.89 -23.23
C ALA A 81 -19.75 -2.62 -23.57
N SER A 82 -18.54 -2.48 -23.02
CA SER A 82 -17.66 -1.32 -23.21
C SER A 82 -16.58 -1.53 -24.29
N LYS A 83 -16.52 -2.70 -24.93
CA LYS A 83 -15.43 -3.12 -25.84
C LYS A 83 -15.16 -2.09 -26.94
N ASP A 84 -16.19 -1.71 -27.68
CA ASP A 84 -16.04 -0.78 -28.81
C ASP A 84 -15.61 0.62 -28.34
N TYR A 85 -15.95 1.00 -27.11
CA TYR A 85 -15.49 2.25 -26.52
C TYR A 85 -13.99 2.23 -26.30
N PHE A 86 -13.47 1.19 -25.64
CA PHE A 86 -12.04 1.04 -25.41
C PHE A 86 -11.23 0.97 -26.70
N ILE A 87 -11.73 0.27 -27.74
CA ILE A 87 -11.08 0.21 -29.05
C ILE A 87 -10.95 1.61 -29.65
N ARG A 88 -12.06 2.37 -29.73
CA ARG A 88 -12.02 3.73 -30.30
C ARG A 88 -11.04 4.65 -29.58
N GLU A 89 -10.98 4.56 -28.25
CA GLU A 89 -10.04 5.37 -27.49
C GLU A 89 -8.59 4.96 -27.73
N ALA A 90 -8.29 3.67 -27.71
CA ALA A 90 -6.95 3.16 -27.98
C ALA A 90 -6.46 3.57 -29.39
N GLU A 91 -7.32 3.45 -30.39
CA GLU A 91 -7.05 3.89 -31.78
C GLU A 91 -6.86 5.41 -31.88
N SER A 92 -7.60 6.20 -31.09
CA SER A 92 -7.41 7.66 -31.04
C SER A 92 -6.08 8.07 -30.38
N LEU A 93 -5.60 7.27 -29.42
CA LEU A 93 -4.30 7.47 -28.78
C LEU A 93 -3.14 7.00 -29.67
N ARG A 94 -3.37 6.03 -30.56
CA ARG A 94 -2.38 5.49 -31.51
C ARG A 94 -2.85 5.70 -32.95
N ILE A 95 -2.78 6.95 -33.40
CA ILE A 95 -3.24 7.40 -34.73
C ILE A 95 -2.68 6.51 -35.85
N GLY A 96 -3.55 6.09 -36.76
CA GLY A 96 -3.19 5.33 -37.95
C GLY A 96 -3.19 3.81 -37.76
N HIS A 97 -3.50 3.33 -36.56
CA HIS A 97 -3.56 1.90 -36.25
C HIS A 97 -4.93 1.48 -35.74
N THR A 98 -5.37 0.32 -36.18
CA THR A 98 -6.56 -0.36 -35.64
C THR A 98 -6.17 -1.38 -34.58
N CYS A 99 -7.09 -1.72 -33.68
CA CYS A 99 -6.79 -2.69 -32.63
C CYS A 99 -7.93 -3.65 -32.27
N GLN A 100 -7.56 -4.71 -31.57
CA GLN A 100 -8.47 -5.68 -31.01
C GLN A 100 -8.16 -5.92 -29.54
N LEU A 101 -9.21 -6.14 -28.74
CA LEU A 101 -9.07 -6.56 -27.36
C LEU A 101 -9.02 -8.08 -27.27
N ASP A 102 -8.06 -8.59 -26.52
CA ASP A 102 -8.03 -9.97 -26.06
C ASP A 102 -8.76 -10.04 -24.73
N ILE A 103 -10.00 -10.52 -24.74
CA ILE A 103 -10.82 -10.73 -23.55
C ILE A 103 -10.94 -12.25 -23.35
N LEU A 104 -10.65 -12.74 -22.14
CA LEU A 104 -10.88 -14.14 -21.80
C LEU A 104 -12.32 -14.29 -21.30
N ASP A 105 -13.17 -14.90 -22.11
CA ASP A 105 -14.61 -15.01 -21.85
C ASP A 105 -14.95 -16.01 -20.73
N ASP A 106 -14.11 -17.03 -20.54
CA ASP A 106 -14.33 -18.05 -19.52
C ASP A 106 -13.98 -17.51 -18.13
N VAL A 107 -14.98 -17.46 -17.24
CA VAL A 107 -14.88 -16.91 -15.88
C VAL A 107 -13.85 -17.66 -15.03
N GLU A 108 -13.74 -18.97 -15.21
CA GLU A 108 -12.81 -19.83 -14.46
C GLU A 108 -11.37 -19.60 -14.93
N VAL A 109 -11.15 -19.57 -16.23
CA VAL A 109 -9.86 -19.25 -16.84
C VAL A 109 -9.44 -17.82 -16.49
N PHE A 110 -10.35 -16.85 -16.53
CA PHE A 110 -10.07 -15.47 -16.15
C PHE A 110 -9.63 -15.37 -14.68
N ARG A 111 -10.33 -16.06 -13.76
CA ARG A 111 -9.98 -16.10 -12.33
C ARG A 111 -8.57 -16.62 -12.10
N GLU A 112 -8.17 -17.65 -12.85
CA GLU A 112 -6.87 -18.31 -12.70
C GLU A 112 -5.75 -17.60 -13.47
N SER A 113 -6.10 -16.65 -14.33
CA SER A 113 -5.14 -15.87 -15.12
C SER A 113 -4.42 -14.80 -14.30
N THR A 114 -3.30 -14.32 -14.85
CA THR A 114 -2.57 -13.15 -14.34
C THR A 114 -3.27 -11.82 -14.65
N ARG A 115 -4.41 -11.83 -15.36
CA ARG A 115 -5.17 -10.62 -15.73
C ARG A 115 -5.91 -10.01 -14.54
N LEU A 116 -6.23 -10.81 -13.53
CA LEU A 116 -6.93 -10.37 -12.33
C LEU A 116 -5.95 -10.05 -11.19
N GLY A 117 -5.57 -8.78 -11.08
CA GLY A 117 -4.74 -8.28 -9.99
C GLY A 117 -5.52 -7.98 -8.70
N SER A 118 -4.78 -7.53 -7.68
CA SER A 118 -5.38 -7.11 -6.40
C SER A 118 -6.16 -5.80 -6.54
N PHE A 119 -5.61 -4.83 -7.27
CA PHE A 119 -6.20 -3.50 -7.47
C PHE A 119 -6.53 -3.20 -8.93
N ASN A 120 -5.96 -3.94 -9.89
CA ASN A 120 -6.13 -3.67 -11.31
C ASN A 120 -6.49 -4.95 -12.06
N ILE A 121 -7.32 -4.81 -13.09
CA ILE A 121 -7.62 -5.82 -14.10
C ILE A 121 -6.90 -5.41 -15.39
N HIS A 122 -6.31 -6.38 -16.08
CA HIS A 122 -5.48 -6.14 -17.26
C HIS A 122 -6.09 -6.80 -18.49
N ILE A 123 -6.50 -6.01 -19.48
CA ILE A 123 -7.04 -6.49 -20.76
C ILE A 123 -6.04 -6.16 -21.87
N PRO A 124 -5.40 -7.16 -22.51
CA PRO A 124 -4.48 -6.90 -23.60
C PRO A 124 -5.17 -6.33 -24.84
N ILE A 125 -4.44 -5.44 -25.50
CA ILE A 125 -4.76 -4.85 -26.79
C ILE A 125 -3.68 -5.30 -27.77
N LEU A 126 -4.10 -5.79 -28.93
CA LEU A 126 -3.21 -6.06 -30.05
C LEU A 126 -3.55 -5.11 -31.20
N PHE A 127 -2.58 -4.29 -31.59
CA PHE A 127 -2.68 -3.44 -32.78
C PHE A 127 -2.34 -4.21 -34.05
N ASP A 128 -2.81 -3.72 -35.19
CA ASP A 128 -2.59 -4.29 -36.53
C ASP A 128 -1.11 -4.41 -36.94
N ASP A 129 -0.24 -3.61 -36.34
CA ASP A 129 1.21 -3.64 -36.52
C ASP A 129 1.94 -4.60 -35.56
N GLY A 130 1.20 -5.34 -34.74
CA GLY A 130 1.74 -6.29 -33.76
C GLY A 130 2.15 -5.67 -32.43
N VAL A 131 2.00 -4.36 -32.24
CA VAL A 131 2.26 -3.73 -30.93
C VAL A 131 1.18 -4.13 -29.93
N LYS A 132 1.60 -4.37 -28.68
CA LYS A 132 0.73 -4.77 -27.58
C LYS A 132 0.64 -3.68 -26.52
N TRP A 133 -0.58 -3.32 -26.13
CA TRP A 133 -0.88 -2.50 -24.96
C TRP A 133 -1.73 -3.29 -23.96
N LEU A 134 -1.96 -2.70 -22.79
CA LEU A 134 -2.92 -3.15 -21.78
C LEU A 134 -3.90 -2.02 -21.47
N ILE A 135 -5.18 -2.38 -21.34
CA ILE A 135 -6.13 -1.59 -20.55
C ILE A 135 -5.95 -2.02 -19.10
N ARG A 136 -5.71 -1.05 -18.21
CA ARG A 136 -5.63 -1.25 -16.76
C ARG A 136 -6.86 -0.64 -16.12
N ILE A 137 -7.80 -1.51 -15.74
CA ILE A 137 -9.09 -1.16 -15.13
C ILE A 137 -8.95 -1.27 -13.60
N ARG A 138 -9.30 -0.22 -12.86
CA ARG A 138 -9.33 -0.28 -11.38
C ARG A 138 -10.38 -1.29 -10.93
N ARG A 139 -9.96 -2.20 -10.06
CA ARG A 139 -10.82 -3.25 -9.50
C ARG A 139 -11.65 -2.70 -8.36
N ASP A 140 -12.89 -2.34 -8.69
CA ASP A 140 -13.86 -1.92 -7.69
C ASP A 140 -14.58 -3.13 -7.11
N SER A 141 -13.92 -3.84 -6.20
CA SER A 141 -14.47 -5.09 -5.63
C SER A 141 -15.79 -4.91 -4.85
N VAL A 142 -16.25 -3.69 -4.59
CA VAL A 142 -17.40 -3.49 -3.69
C VAL A 142 -18.26 -2.25 -3.98
N THR A 143 -17.64 -1.13 -4.33
CA THR A 143 -18.28 0.14 -4.70
C THR A 143 -17.24 0.93 -5.48
N ILE A 144 -17.68 1.73 -6.46
CA ILE A 144 -16.83 2.69 -7.16
C ILE A 144 -16.23 3.60 -6.07
N PRO A 145 -14.90 3.58 -5.83
CA PRO A 145 -14.23 4.63 -5.07
C PRO A 145 -14.66 5.97 -5.65
N ASP A 146 -14.65 7.03 -4.85
CA ASP A 146 -14.84 8.37 -5.38
C ASP A 146 -14.02 8.51 -6.67
N PRO A 147 -14.66 8.75 -7.84
CA PRO A 147 -13.95 8.84 -9.11
C PRO A 147 -12.78 9.83 -9.04
N GLU A 148 -12.88 10.84 -8.18
CA GLU A 148 -11.78 11.77 -7.86
C GLU A 148 -10.51 11.06 -7.38
N ILE A 149 -10.62 10.09 -6.46
CA ILE A 149 -9.48 9.33 -5.93
C ILE A 149 -8.86 8.46 -7.02
N ASN A 150 -9.69 7.68 -7.71
CA ASN A 150 -9.20 6.74 -8.74
C ASN A 150 -8.53 7.51 -9.89
N ASN A 151 -9.14 8.61 -10.33
CA ASN A 151 -8.59 9.47 -11.35
C ASN A 151 -7.25 10.06 -10.92
N ALA A 152 -7.15 10.58 -9.69
CA ALA A 152 -5.89 11.10 -9.17
C ALA A 152 -4.78 10.02 -9.07
N ILE A 153 -5.12 8.78 -8.70
CA ILE A 153 -4.16 7.66 -8.69
C ILE A 153 -3.69 7.36 -10.11
N ILE A 154 -4.62 7.24 -11.06
CA ILE A 154 -4.34 6.95 -12.48
C ILE A 154 -3.48 8.07 -13.10
N GLU A 155 -3.86 9.32 -12.88
CA GLU A 155 -3.09 10.50 -13.31
C GLU A 155 -1.66 10.45 -12.79
N SER A 156 -1.50 10.19 -11.49
CA SER A 156 -0.20 10.14 -10.85
C SER A 156 0.67 9.01 -11.40
N GLU A 157 0.07 7.85 -11.64
CA GLU A 157 0.76 6.70 -12.21
C GLU A 157 1.23 7.00 -13.65
N VAL A 158 0.33 7.51 -14.49
CA VAL A 158 0.64 7.81 -15.90
C VAL A 158 1.67 8.93 -16.00
N ALA A 159 1.61 9.95 -15.14
CA ALA A 159 2.61 11.02 -15.08
C ALA A 159 3.99 10.49 -14.64
N THR A 160 4.02 9.63 -13.62
CA THR A 160 5.26 9.00 -13.14
C THR A 160 5.90 8.13 -14.23
N MET A 161 5.12 7.26 -14.88
CA MET A 161 5.59 6.42 -15.97
C MET A 161 6.14 7.26 -17.13
N ARG A 162 5.48 8.38 -17.49
CA ARG A 162 5.96 9.29 -18.53
C ARG A 162 7.32 9.91 -18.16
N VAL A 163 7.48 10.43 -16.94
CA VAL A 163 8.76 10.96 -16.47
C VAL A 163 9.85 9.90 -16.58
N LEU A 164 9.62 8.71 -16.03
CA LEU A 164 10.57 7.61 -16.06
C LEU A 164 10.93 7.18 -17.50
N LYS A 165 9.94 7.04 -18.38
CA LYS A 165 10.15 6.65 -19.78
C LYS A 165 10.99 7.67 -20.53
N THR A 166 10.70 8.97 -20.38
CA THR A 166 11.48 10.05 -21.03
C THR A 166 12.94 10.09 -20.58
N GLN A 167 13.23 9.56 -19.39
CA GLN A 167 14.58 9.45 -18.84
C GLN A 167 15.24 8.09 -19.13
N GLY A 168 14.64 7.27 -20.01
CA GLY A 168 15.22 6.01 -20.48
C GLY A 168 15.07 4.83 -19.51
N MET A 169 14.18 4.93 -18.51
CA MET A 169 13.89 3.79 -17.64
C MET A 169 13.08 2.72 -18.38
N PRO A 170 13.31 1.43 -18.08
CA PRO A 170 12.55 0.32 -18.66
C PRO A 170 11.18 0.21 -17.96
N VAL A 171 10.29 1.16 -18.25
CA VAL A 171 8.91 1.19 -17.75
C VAL A 171 7.94 1.21 -18.93
N PRO A 172 6.69 0.78 -18.76
CA PRO A 172 5.69 0.99 -19.80
C PRO A 172 5.37 2.48 -19.94
N GLN A 173 5.13 2.94 -21.17
CA GLN A 173 4.51 4.26 -21.35
C GLN A 173 3.02 4.15 -20.95
N GLY A 174 2.59 5.03 -20.04
CA GLY A 174 1.18 5.18 -19.67
C GLY A 174 0.46 6.22 -20.52
N PHE A 175 -0.84 6.03 -20.70
CA PHE A 175 -1.74 6.94 -21.39
C PHE A 175 -3.05 7.07 -20.61
N LEU A 176 -3.49 8.32 -20.46
CA LEU A 176 -4.80 8.62 -19.92
C LEU A 176 -5.85 8.45 -21.01
N PRO A 177 -7.09 8.06 -20.66
CA PRO A 177 -8.19 8.09 -21.61
C PRO A 177 -8.37 9.49 -22.24
N PRO A 178 -8.69 9.61 -23.53
CA PRO A 178 -8.91 10.90 -24.19
C PRO A 178 -9.93 11.83 -23.51
N HIS A 179 -10.97 11.27 -22.89
CA HIS A 179 -12.01 12.02 -22.19
C HIS A 179 -11.56 12.54 -20.82
N HIS A 180 -10.43 12.07 -20.31
CA HIS A 180 -9.98 12.35 -18.95
C HIS A 180 -9.68 13.85 -18.75
N GLY A 181 -10.31 14.46 -17.74
CA GLY A 181 -10.18 15.89 -17.45
C GLY A 181 -11.01 16.82 -18.35
N GLN A 182 -11.96 16.27 -19.12
CA GLN A 182 -13.00 17.03 -19.81
C GLN A 182 -14.19 17.26 -18.85
N SER A 183 -14.73 18.48 -18.83
CA SER A 183 -15.80 18.90 -17.89
C SER A 183 -17.21 18.60 -18.40
N ASP A 184 -17.32 17.99 -19.58
CA ASP A 184 -18.61 17.57 -20.11
C ASP A 184 -19.07 16.37 -19.28
N GLY A 185 -20.28 16.46 -18.70
CA GLY A 185 -20.83 15.44 -17.81
C GLY A 185 -20.80 14.03 -18.43
N PRO A 186 -20.98 12.98 -17.59
CA PRO A 186 -20.84 11.59 -18.05
C PRO A 186 -21.72 11.35 -19.26
N ASN A 187 -21.09 11.08 -20.41
CA ASN A 187 -21.81 10.60 -21.58
C ASN A 187 -22.36 9.21 -21.21
N GLU A 188 -23.63 8.93 -21.53
CA GLU A 188 -24.27 7.62 -21.28
C GLU A 188 -23.54 6.41 -21.90
N ARG A 189 -22.46 6.64 -22.65
CA ARG A 189 -21.61 5.65 -23.33
C ARG A 189 -20.25 5.42 -22.67
N GLU A 190 -19.88 6.16 -21.62
CA GLU A 190 -18.60 5.96 -20.93
C GLU A 190 -18.61 4.63 -20.14
N PRO A 191 -17.51 3.86 -20.14
CA PRO A 191 -17.41 2.65 -19.33
C PRO A 191 -17.62 2.98 -17.85
N PRO A 192 -18.28 2.10 -17.06
CA PRO A 192 -18.54 2.34 -15.64
C PRO A 192 -17.29 2.07 -14.77
N PHE A 193 -16.11 2.42 -15.28
CA PHE A 193 -14.81 2.07 -14.71
C PHE A 193 -13.86 3.26 -14.74
N SER A 194 -12.99 3.36 -13.73
CA SER A 194 -11.76 4.14 -13.86
C SER A 194 -10.67 3.26 -14.50
N TYR A 195 -10.04 3.76 -15.55
CA TYR A 195 -9.00 3.00 -16.28
C TYR A 195 -7.94 3.88 -16.92
N SER A 196 -6.85 3.25 -17.33
CA SER A 196 -5.80 3.83 -18.16
C SER A 196 -5.31 2.81 -19.19
N PHE A 197 -4.51 3.28 -20.14
CA PHE A 197 -3.79 2.41 -21.07
C PHE A 197 -2.30 2.43 -20.75
N CYS A 198 -1.60 1.33 -21.01
CA CYS A 198 -0.14 1.33 -20.99
C CYS A 198 0.45 0.37 -22.00
N GLU A 199 1.72 0.56 -22.35
CA GLU A 199 2.47 -0.45 -23.12
C GLU A 199 2.51 -1.79 -22.40
N PHE A 200 2.49 -2.88 -23.16
CA PHE A 200 2.72 -4.21 -22.63
C PHE A 200 4.21 -4.42 -22.38
N MET A 201 4.57 -4.88 -21.18
CA MET A 201 5.95 -5.22 -20.85
C MET A 201 6.19 -6.72 -21.03
N GLU A 202 7.08 -7.05 -21.95
CA GLU A 202 7.49 -8.45 -22.21
C GLU A 202 8.32 -9.03 -21.05
N GLY A 203 8.28 -10.35 -20.95
CA GLY A 203 8.94 -11.11 -19.89
C GLY A 203 7.94 -11.65 -18.86
N ARG A 204 8.47 -12.06 -17.70
CA ARG A 204 7.66 -12.59 -16.60
C ARG A 204 7.94 -11.83 -15.30
N PRO A 205 6.94 -11.68 -14.41
CA PRO A 205 7.17 -11.16 -13.07
C PRO A 205 8.24 -11.97 -12.34
N TYR A 206 9.13 -11.29 -11.63
CA TYR A 206 10.13 -11.96 -10.83
C TYR A 206 9.45 -12.61 -9.62
N ASN A 207 9.51 -13.95 -9.56
CA ASN A 207 8.84 -14.71 -8.51
C ASN A 207 9.64 -14.66 -7.20
N VAL A 208 9.54 -13.56 -6.45
CA VAL A 208 9.98 -13.53 -5.07
C VAL A 208 8.88 -14.13 -4.21
N LEU A 209 9.16 -15.23 -3.51
CA LEU A 209 8.20 -15.83 -2.59
C LEU A 209 7.70 -14.76 -1.60
N GLN A 210 6.37 -14.61 -1.50
CA GLN A 210 5.70 -13.69 -0.56
C GLN A 210 6.08 -13.92 0.92
N THR A 211 6.83 -15.00 1.23
CA THR A 211 7.29 -15.36 2.57
C THR A 211 8.48 -14.56 3.08
N GLY A 212 8.98 -13.57 2.32
CA GLY A 212 9.83 -12.50 2.87
C GLY A 212 11.32 -12.83 2.96
N SER A 213 11.81 -13.82 2.22
CA SER A 213 13.26 -13.96 1.97
C SER A 213 13.54 -14.35 0.53
N LEU A 214 14.52 -13.66 -0.08
CA LEU A 214 15.13 -14.07 -1.34
C LEU A 214 15.87 -15.39 -1.12
N ASN A 215 15.20 -16.50 -1.41
CA ASN A 215 15.77 -17.85 -1.36
C ASN A 215 16.07 -18.29 -2.80
N LEU A 216 17.11 -17.69 -3.38
CA LEU A 216 17.62 -18.04 -4.70
C LEU A 216 18.95 -18.79 -4.54
N PRO A 217 19.34 -19.64 -5.50
CA PRO A 217 20.72 -20.10 -5.60
C PRO A 217 21.70 -18.91 -5.58
N GLU A 218 22.87 -19.09 -4.96
CA GLU A 218 23.78 -17.98 -4.64
C GLU A 218 24.17 -17.14 -5.88
N ASP A 219 24.48 -17.79 -7.01
CA ASP A 219 24.82 -17.10 -8.25
C ASP A 219 23.63 -16.29 -8.81
N ASP A 220 22.41 -16.82 -8.69
CA ASP A 220 21.19 -16.16 -9.14
C ASP A 220 20.86 -14.96 -8.25
N LEU A 221 21.09 -15.10 -6.94
CA LEU A 221 20.95 -14.03 -5.96
C LEU A 221 21.92 -12.89 -6.26
N TYR A 222 23.20 -13.17 -6.54
CA TYR A 222 24.17 -12.14 -6.90
C TYR A 222 23.78 -11.40 -8.17
N ARG A 223 23.37 -12.12 -9.22
CA ARG A 223 22.91 -11.50 -10.48
C ARG A 223 21.67 -10.64 -10.26
N PHE A 224 20.72 -11.12 -9.46
CA PHE A 224 19.52 -10.36 -9.11
C PHE A 224 19.86 -9.07 -8.36
N ILE A 225 20.66 -9.14 -7.30
CA ILE A 225 21.08 -7.99 -6.51
C ILE A 225 21.82 -6.97 -7.37
N ASP A 226 22.70 -7.43 -8.26
CA ASP A 226 23.46 -6.57 -9.16
C ASP A 226 22.55 -5.87 -10.18
N ASN A 227 21.58 -6.58 -10.78
CA ASN A 227 20.60 -6.00 -11.68
C ASN A 227 19.67 -5.01 -10.97
N TYR A 228 19.20 -5.34 -9.76
CA TYR A 228 18.41 -4.43 -8.93
C TYR A 228 19.20 -3.15 -8.62
N ALA A 229 20.47 -3.27 -8.20
CA ALA A 229 21.33 -2.13 -7.93
C ALA A 229 21.47 -1.22 -9.15
N LYS A 230 21.66 -1.77 -10.35
CA LYS A 230 21.74 -1.00 -11.60
C LYS A 230 20.45 -0.23 -11.90
N VAL A 231 19.28 -0.82 -11.65
CA VAL A 231 17.98 -0.13 -11.82
C VAL A 231 17.86 1.04 -10.84
N GLN A 232 18.19 0.82 -9.57
CA GLN A 232 18.15 1.87 -8.53
C GLN A 232 19.16 3.00 -8.80
N ILE A 233 20.35 2.67 -9.32
CA ILE A 233 21.35 3.65 -9.74
C ILE A 233 20.79 4.56 -10.83
N ARG A 234 20.20 3.99 -11.89
CA ARG A 234 19.57 4.78 -12.96
C ARG A 234 18.43 5.65 -12.42
N LEU A 235 17.58 5.09 -11.55
CA LEU A 235 16.50 5.85 -10.91
C LEU A 235 17.04 7.04 -10.11
N SER A 236 18.20 6.90 -9.46
CA SER A 236 18.85 7.97 -8.69
C SER A 236 19.52 9.06 -9.53
N GLU A 237 19.70 8.82 -10.83
CA GLU A 237 20.30 9.79 -11.75
C GLU A 237 19.26 10.72 -12.37
N ILE A 238 17.97 10.37 -12.25
CA ILE A 238 16.86 11.18 -12.75
C ILE A 238 16.78 12.49 -11.97
N LYS A 239 16.87 13.61 -12.69
CA LYS A 239 16.72 14.94 -12.12
C LYS A 239 15.26 15.36 -12.15
N LEU A 240 14.72 15.66 -10.98
CA LEU A 240 13.33 16.06 -10.81
C LEU A 240 13.25 17.55 -10.48
N PRO A 241 12.32 18.31 -11.08
CA PRO A 241 12.14 19.74 -10.82
C PRO A 241 11.29 20.00 -9.55
N PHE A 242 11.28 19.07 -8.59
CA PHE A 242 10.40 19.14 -7.42
C PHE A 242 11.17 19.52 -6.16
N THR A 243 10.54 20.34 -5.33
CA THR A 243 11.06 20.77 -4.03
C THR A 243 10.21 20.32 -2.85
N GLN A 244 9.10 19.63 -3.11
CA GLN A 244 8.17 19.13 -2.09
C GLN A 244 7.88 17.64 -2.28
N ILE A 245 7.71 16.93 -1.17
CA ILE A 245 7.42 15.50 -1.09
C ILE A 245 5.94 15.29 -1.40
N GLY A 246 5.64 14.39 -2.33
CA GLY A 246 4.28 14.14 -2.79
C GLY A 246 4.24 13.33 -4.09
N ARG A 247 3.11 13.37 -4.79
CA ARG A 247 2.92 12.64 -6.05
C ARG A 247 3.19 13.52 -7.27
N ILE A 248 3.40 12.90 -8.42
CA ILE A 248 3.66 13.58 -9.69
C ILE A 248 2.35 13.70 -10.46
N TYR A 249 1.97 14.89 -10.94
CA TYR A 249 0.77 15.11 -11.77
C TYR A 249 1.09 15.92 -13.03
N PHE A 250 0.18 15.95 -14.01
CA PHE A 250 0.38 16.64 -15.30
C PHE A 250 0.14 18.16 -15.27
N ARG A 251 -0.89 18.64 -14.53
CA ARG A 251 -1.39 20.02 -14.69
C ARG A 251 -0.79 21.06 -13.75
N ASP A 252 -0.20 20.68 -12.61
CA ASP A 252 0.82 21.49 -11.95
C ASP A 252 1.84 20.58 -11.28
N LEU A 253 3.10 21.00 -11.32
CA LEU A 253 4.25 20.29 -10.73
C LEU A 253 4.27 20.33 -9.18
N SER A 254 3.12 20.58 -8.54
CA SER A 254 2.94 20.56 -7.08
C SER A 254 1.50 20.19 -6.71
N HIS A 255 1.23 18.92 -6.40
CA HIS A 255 -0.03 18.49 -5.79
C HIS A 255 0.18 17.35 -4.79
N GLY A 256 -0.76 17.22 -3.86
CA GLY A 256 -0.62 16.49 -2.60
C GLY A 256 -0.22 15.02 -2.70
N ASP A 257 0.30 14.52 -1.60
CA ASP A 257 0.45 13.10 -1.33
C ASP A 257 -0.93 12.49 -0.99
N TYR A 258 -1.42 11.59 -1.83
CA TYR A 258 -2.57 10.78 -1.44
C TYR A 258 -2.16 9.86 -0.30
N THR A 259 -2.75 10.09 0.87
CA THR A 259 -2.64 9.16 1.98
C THR A 259 -3.89 8.28 1.95
N SER A 260 -3.71 6.98 1.72
CA SER A 260 -4.84 6.04 1.65
C SER A 260 -5.64 5.98 2.96
N MET A 261 -5.16 6.66 4.00
CA MET A 261 -5.63 6.72 5.37
C MET A 261 -6.64 7.83 5.63
N ILE A 262 -6.87 8.73 4.67
CA ILE A 262 -7.88 9.79 4.80
C ILE A 262 -9.20 9.29 4.22
N ALA A 263 -10.16 9.05 5.11
CA ALA A 263 -11.43 8.45 4.74
C ALA A 263 -12.43 9.42 4.09
N ARG A 264 -12.22 10.74 4.20
CA ARG A 264 -13.13 11.78 3.74
C ARG A 264 -12.42 12.78 2.81
N PRO A 265 -13.13 13.42 1.87
CA PRO A 265 -12.55 14.47 1.04
C PRO A 265 -11.86 15.57 1.89
N PRO A 266 -10.72 16.12 1.43
CA PRO A 266 -10.18 15.96 0.08
C PRO A 266 -9.35 14.69 -0.16
N HIS A 267 -9.25 13.71 0.75
CA HIS A 267 -8.46 12.46 0.59
C HIS A 267 -6.94 12.59 0.34
N PHE A 268 -6.45 13.78 -0.01
CA PHE A 268 -5.06 14.11 -0.27
C PHE A 268 -4.53 15.04 0.83
N GLU A 269 -3.29 14.84 1.26
CA GLU A 269 -2.57 15.77 2.13
C GLU A 269 -1.26 16.22 1.48
N GLY A 270 -0.74 17.39 1.86
CA GLY A 270 0.48 17.93 1.26
C GLY A 270 0.23 18.66 -0.08
N PRO A 271 1.26 18.88 -0.91
CA PRO A 271 2.61 18.30 -0.82
C PRO A 271 3.36 18.84 0.41
N PHE A 272 4.36 18.10 0.89
CA PHE A 272 5.04 18.38 2.15
C PHE A 272 6.43 18.95 1.94
N SER A 273 6.84 19.91 2.77
CA SER A 273 8.19 20.49 2.67
C SER A 273 9.24 19.62 3.36
N THR A 274 8.82 18.75 4.28
CA THR A 274 9.71 17.86 5.04
C THR A 274 9.06 16.50 5.26
N ASN A 275 9.89 15.49 5.50
CA ASN A 275 9.41 14.16 5.89
C ASN A 275 8.69 14.17 7.25
N LYS A 276 9.07 15.09 8.16
CA LYS A 276 8.39 15.28 9.44
C LYS A 276 6.92 15.63 9.24
N GLU A 277 6.63 16.63 8.42
CA GLU A 277 5.25 17.06 8.12
C GLU A 277 4.43 15.88 7.57
N ARG A 278 4.96 15.17 6.57
CA ARG A 278 4.28 14.02 5.96
C ARG A 278 4.00 12.89 6.95
N TYR A 279 4.99 12.47 7.74
CA TYR A 279 4.79 11.38 8.70
C TYR A 279 3.86 11.79 9.84
N LEU A 280 3.88 13.05 10.30
CA LEU A 280 2.93 13.53 11.30
C LEU A 280 1.50 13.48 10.76
N ALA A 281 1.28 13.96 9.54
CA ALA A 281 -0.03 13.92 8.87
C ALA A 281 -0.55 12.47 8.76
N ARG A 282 0.30 11.54 8.30
CA ARG A 282 -0.01 10.10 8.26
C ARG A 282 -0.32 9.51 9.65
N ILE A 283 0.39 9.92 10.70
CA ILE A 283 0.13 9.46 12.07
C ILE A 283 -1.21 9.99 12.58
N ASP A 284 -1.51 11.26 12.34
CA ASP A 284 -2.78 11.86 12.77
C ASP A 284 -3.97 11.22 12.04
N ALA A 285 -3.84 10.94 10.74
CA ALA A 285 -4.82 10.12 9.99
C ALA A 285 -4.98 8.72 10.59
N ALA A 286 -3.89 8.07 11.02
CA ALA A 286 -3.94 6.77 11.69
C ALA A 286 -4.72 6.85 13.02
N LEU A 287 -4.45 7.87 13.84
CA LEU A 287 -5.12 8.07 15.12
C LEU A 287 -6.63 8.29 14.92
N GLU A 288 -7.03 9.02 13.89
CA GLU A 288 -8.44 9.20 13.50
C GLU A 288 -9.08 7.87 13.06
N LEU A 289 -8.43 7.10 12.19
CA LEU A 289 -8.97 5.80 11.76
C LEU A 289 -9.10 4.81 12.92
N ILE A 290 -8.21 4.85 13.92
CA ILE A 290 -8.35 4.07 15.16
C ILE A 290 -9.60 4.52 15.94
N HIS A 291 -9.86 5.84 16.02
CA HIS A 291 -11.06 6.38 16.65
C HIS A 291 -12.35 5.89 15.97
N LEU A 292 -12.34 5.86 14.64
CA LEU A 292 -13.44 5.36 13.82
C LEU A 292 -13.56 3.83 13.90
N GLY A 293 -12.56 3.13 14.48
CA GLY A 293 -12.51 1.67 14.54
C GLY A 293 -12.21 1.02 13.19
N ALA A 294 -11.68 1.79 12.24
CA ALA A 294 -11.39 1.36 10.89
C ALA A 294 -10.07 0.61 10.78
N LEU A 295 -9.03 1.09 11.46
CA LEU A 295 -7.81 0.32 11.64
C LEU A 295 -8.11 -0.84 12.59
N ARG A 296 -8.00 -2.06 12.05
CA ARG A 296 -8.55 -3.32 12.58
C ARG A 296 -8.81 -3.27 14.10
N PRO A 297 -10.04 -3.54 14.58
CA PRO A 297 -10.30 -3.72 16.01
C PRO A 297 -9.63 -5.01 16.46
N THR A 298 -8.35 -4.93 16.79
CA THR A 298 -7.68 -5.94 17.58
C THR A 298 -8.24 -5.82 19.00
N ASN A 299 -8.15 -6.88 19.78
CA ASN A 299 -8.26 -6.85 21.24
C ASN A 299 -7.21 -5.92 21.92
N LYS A 300 -6.47 -5.14 21.14
CA LYS A 300 -5.38 -4.23 21.50
C LYS A 300 -5.59 -2.83 20.91
N ALA A 301 -6.85 -2.41 20.74
CA ALA A 301 -7.19 -1.07 20.21
C ALA A 301 -6.52 0.08 20.99
N LEU A 302 -6.40 -0.05 22.31
CA LEU A 302 -5.68 0.90 23.15
C LEU A 302 -4.18 0.93 22.81
N ASP A 303 -3.52 -0.23 22.77
CA ASP A 303 -2.08 -0.32 22.49
C ASP A 303 -1.76 0.19 21.08
N ASN A 304 -2.65 -0.06 20.11
CA ASN A 304 -2.54 0.51 18.78
C ASN A 304 -2.56 2.05 18.82
N TYR A 305 -3.47 2.63 19.62
CA TYR A 305 -3.52 4.09 19.80
C TYR A 305 -2.27 4.64 20.46
N LEU A 306 -1.85 4.05 21.59
CA LEU A 306 -0.64 4.45 22.33
C LEU A 306 0.63 4.31 21.48
N TRP A 307 0.71 3.31 20.62
CA TRP A 307 1.80 3.12 19.66
C TRP A 307 1.93 4.28 18.69
N HIS A 308 0.80 4.75 18.14
CA HIS A 308 0.82 5.89 17.23
C HIS A 308 1.13 7.20 17.96
N LEU A 309 0.73 7.35 19.23
CA LEU A 309 1.17 8.48 20.06
C LEU A 309 2.69 8.47 20.30
N GLU A 310 3.28 7.30 20.56
CA GLU A 310 4.74 7.13 20.65
C GLU A 310 5.44 7.59 19.37
N MET A 311 5.00 7.05 18.23
CA MET A 311 5.55 7.42 16.93
C MET A 311 5.40 8.92 16.66
N ARG A 312 4.27 9.53 17.04
CA ARG A 312 4.04 10.98 16.90
C ARG A 312 5.07 11.79 17.65
N GLU A 313 5.37 11.39 18.89
CA GLU A 313 6.36 12.08 19.71
C GLU A 313 7.80 11.93 19.16
N LEU A 314 8.16 10.71 18.74
CA LEU A 314 9.48 10.43 18.14
C LEU A 314 9.69 11.19 16.82
N VAL A 315 8.68 11.18 15.93
CA VAL A 315 8.72 11.92 14.66
C VAL A 315 8.80 13.42 14.91
N ARG A 316 8.04 13.95 15.87
CA ARG A 316 8.07 15.37 16.23
C ARG A 316 9.46 15.79 16.73
N ALA A 317 10.11 14.94 17.53
CA ALA A 317 11.45 15.19 18.07
C ALA A 317 12.57 15.04 17.03
N SER A 318 12.35 14.28 15.94
CA SER A 318 13.42 13.99 14.98
C SER A 318 13.92 15.24 14.25
N THR A 319 15.23 15.49 14.37
CA THR A 319 15.90 16.56 13.63
C THR A 319 16.13 16.16 12.18
N LYS A 320 16.49 14.90 11.95
CA LYS A 320 16.66 14.30 10.61
C LYS A 320 15.41 14.46 9.73
N LEU A 321 14.21 14.22 10.28
CA LEU A 321 12.97 14.33 9.52
C LEU A 321 12.56 15.79 9.23
N ALA A 322 13.08 16.77 9.98
CA ALA A 322 12.80 18.19 9.77
C ALA A 322 13.67 18.82 8.66
N GLU A 323 14.67 18.10 8.16
CA GLU A 323 15.53 18.58 7.08
C GLU A 323 14.70 18.79 5.82
N ARG A 324 14.87 19.96 5.19
CA ARG A 324 14.30 20.25 3.89
C ARG A 324 15.20 19.63 2.81
N PRO A 325 14.68 18.72 1.98
CA PRO A 325 15.49 18.15 0.91
C PRO A 325 15.83 19.21 -0.14
N GLN A 326 17.09 19.19 -0.60
CA GLN A 326 17.52 19.99 -1.76
C GLN A 326 17.19 19.29 -3.08
N GLU A 327 17.08 17.97 -3.05
CA GLU A 327 16.80 17.12 -4.19
C GLU A 327 15.85 16.00 -3.76
N LEU A 328 14.94 15.62 -4.67
CA LEU A 328 13.95 14.57 -4.47
C LEU A 328 14.11 13.47 -5.50
N PHE A 329 13.63 12.28 -5.15
CA PHE A 329 13.80 11.05 -5.90
C PHE A 329 12.49 10.28 -5.92
N ILE A 330 12.22 9.59 -7.02
CA ILE A 330 11.04 8.73 -7.15
C ILE A 330 11.24 7.48 -6.30
N LYS A 331 10.22 7.14 -5.50
CA LYS A 331 10.10 5.91 -4.73
C LYS A 331 8.90 5.10 -5.22
N PRO A 332 9.07 3.85 -5.66
CA PRO A 332 7.95 2.94 -5.81
C PRO A 332 7.43 2.55 -4.41
N ASP A 333 6.13 2.63 -4.16
CA ASP A 333 5.52 2.40 -2.82
C ASP A 333 4.68 1.10 -2.76
N ASP A 334 4.83 0.22 -3.75
CA ASP A 334 4.36 -1.18 -3.69
C ASP A 334 5.43 -2.17 -4.13
N GLU A 335 6.65 -1.89 -3.69
CA GLU A 335 7.81 -2.73 -3.85
C GLU A 335 7.56 -4.08 -3.18
N LYS A 336 6.96 -5.09 -3.87
CA LYS A 336 6.76 -6.49 -3.40
C LYS A 336 7.64 -7.54 -4.07
N GLY A 337 8.50 -7.11 -4.99
CA GLY A 337 9.41 -7.94 -5.77
C GLY A 337 8.83 -8.42 -7.10
N ASP A 338 7.52 -8.64 -7.17
CA ASP A 338 6.77 -9.06 -8.36
C ASP A 338 6.59 -7.97 -9.42
N HIS A 339 6.73 -6.70 -9.03
CA HIS A 339 6.75 -5.53 -9.94
C HIS A 339 7.98 -5.44 -10.87
N MET A 340 8.98 -6.31 -10.70
CA MET A 340 10.13 -6.40 -11.61
C MET A 340 9.91 -7.49 -12.64
N MET A 341 9.91 -7.13 -13.92
CA MET A 341 9.82 -8.07 -15.04
C MET A 341 11.21 -8.56 -15.41
N ILE A 342 11.35 -9.85 -15.68
CA ILE A 342 12.58 -10.45 -16.20
C ILE A 342 12.39 -11.07 -17.58
N ASP A 343 13.42 -10.94 -18.40
CA ASP A 343 13.53 -11.65 -19.68
C ASP A 343 13.96 -13.12 -19.52
N GLU A 344 14.09 -13.82 -20.64
CA GLU A 344 14.54 -15.22 -20.69
C GLU A 344 15.95 -15.42 -20.13
N SER A 345 16.80 -14.39 -20.17
CA SER A 345 18.15 -14.40 -19.60
C SER A 345 18.18 -14.13 -18.10
N GLY A 346 17.03 -13.79 -17.50
CA GLY A 346 16.90 -13.44 -16.09
C GLY A 346 17.33 -12.00 -15.76
N LYS A 347 17.49 -11.14 -16.77
CA LYS A 347 17.77 -9.72 -16.58
C LYS A 347 16.45 -8.96 -16.42
N ILE A 348 16.45 -7.91 -15.60
CA ILE A 348 15.30 -7.02 -15.45
C ILE A 348 15.02 -6.32 -16.79
N SER A 349 13.89 -6.66 -17.41
CA SER A 349 13.40 -6.13 -18.68
C SER A 349 12.42 -4.97 -18.48
N GLY A 350 11.80 -4.89 -17.32
CA GLY A 350 10.76 -3.89 -17.03
C GLY A 350 10.52 -3.69 -15.54
N VAL A 351 10.05 -2.50 -15.17
CA VAL A 351 9.53 -2.19 -13.83
C VAL A 351 8.11 -1.64 -13.98
N ILE A 352 7.15 -2.29 -13.34
CA ILE A 352 5.72 -1.99 -13.44
C ILE A 352 5.14 -1.56 -12.08
N ASP A 353 3.83 -1.36 -12.01
CA ASP A 353 3.06 -1.00 -10.80
C ASP A 353 3.52 0.29 -10.10
N TRP A 354 3.42 1.41 -10.83
CA TRP A 354 3.80 2.74 -10.35
C TRP A 354 2.63 3.50 -9.67
N GLU A 355 1.49 2.84 -9.44
CA GLU A 355 0.25 3.42 -8.89
C GLU A 355 0.39 4.13 -7.54
N TRP A 356 1.35 3.70 -6.70
CA TRP A 356 1.62 4.29 -5.38
C TRP A 356 2.91 5.12 -5.35
N ALA A 357 3.56 5.32 -6.50
CA ALA A 357 4.83 6.02 -6.56
C ALA A 357 4.70 7.49 -6.12
N HIS A 358 5.72 7.97 -5.43
CA HIS A 358 5.81 9.35 -4.96
C HIS A 358 7.27 9.83 -4.98
N VAL A 359 7.47 11.14 -4.86
CA VAL A 359 8.80 11.76 -4.74
C VAL A 359 9.12 12.04 -3.28
N THR A 360 10.33 11.67 -2.85
CA THR A 360 10.80 11.84 -1.47
C THR A 360 12.32 12.01 -1.40
N THR A 361 12.86 12.15 -0.18
CA THR A 361 14.29 12.24 0.11
C THR A 361 15.06 11.01 -0.37
N LYS A 362 16.32 11.20 -0.76
CA LYS A 362 17.22 10.12 -1.21
C LYS A 362 17.25 8.93 -0.27
N ALA A 363 17.41 9.19 1.02
CA ALA A 363 17.58 8.14 2.02
C ALA A 363 16.34 7.24 2.15
N GLU A 364 15.15 7.79 1.92
CA GLU A 364 13.91 7.01 1.91
C GLU A 364 13.67 6.32 0.56
N ALA A 365 13.89 7.03 -0.55
CA ALA A 365 13.67 6.49 -1.89
C ALA A 365 14.50 5.22 -2.12
N PHE A 366 15.76 5.21 -1.67
CA PHE A 366 16.70 4.09 -1.81
C PHE A 366 16.87 3.27 -0.52
N THR A 367 15.91 3.35 0.39
CA THR A 367 15.79 2.39 1.49
C THR A 367 15.60 0.99 0.90
N PRO A 368 16.29 -0.05 1.42
CA PRO A 368 16.30 -1.35 0.75
C PRO A 368 14.92 -2.00 0.85
N HIS A 369 14.47 -2.58 -0.25
CA HIS A 369 13.18 -3.26 -0.33
C HIS A 369 13.04 -4.36 0.75
N TRP A 370 11.81 -4.65 1.19
CA TRP A 370 11.53 -5.72 2.19
C TRP A 370 11.99 -7.12 1.77
N ILE A 371 12.26 -7.40 0.50
CA ILE A 371 12.81 -8.70 0.06
C ILE A 371 14.25 -8.90 0.56
N PHE A 372 14.94 -7.80 0.88
CA PHE A 372 16.27 -7.79 1.46
C PHE A 372 16.24 -7.71 3.00
N SER A 373 15.11 -7.40 3.63
CA SER A 373 15.08 -6.95 5.03
C SER A 373 13.89 -7.45 5.86
N PHE A 374 14.04 -7.42 7.18
CA PHE A 374 12.91 -7.63 8.11
C PHE A 374 12.08 -6.35 8.24
N ALA A 375 11.36 -5.95 7.19
CA ALA A 375 10.70 -4.64 7.15
C ALA A 375 9.71 -4.39 8.31
N TYR A 376 8.96 -5.42 8.73
CA TYR A 376 7.87 -5.28 9.70
C TYR A 376 8.14 -5.91 11.07
N GLY A 377 9.34 -6.46 11.31
CA GLY A 377 9.67 -7.16 12.56
C GLY A 377 11.17 -7.28 12.75
N GLY A 378 11.62 -7.94 13.82
CA GLY A 378 13.03 -8.29 13.99
C GLY A 378 13.98 -7.14 14.40
N PRO A 379 15.28 -7.43 14.53
CA PRO A 379 16.28 -6.48 15.02
C PRO A 379 16.65 -5.43 13.96
N ASN A 380 17.31 -4.34 14.39
CA ASN A 380 17.88 -3.35 13.46
C ASN A 380 19.21 -3.79 12.84
N LYS A 381 19.62 -5.04 13.04
CA LYS A 381 20.82 -5.61 12.42
C LYS A 381 20.59 -5.76 10.90
N MET A 382 21.66 -5.49 10.14
CA MET A 382 21.72 -5.75 8.70
C MET A 382 21.56 -7.24 8.41
N THR A 383 20.82 -7.59 7.37
CA THR A 383 20.76 -8.95 6.83
C THR A 383 21.97 -9.22 5.93
N GLU A 384 22.19 -10.48 5.59
CA GLU A 384 23.20 -10.87 4.59
C GLU A 384 22.89 -10.27 3.21
N ASN A 385 21.63 -10.29 2.79
CA ASN A 385 21.23 -9.77 1.48
C ASN A 385 21.38 -8.25 1.39
N GLU A 386 21.18 -7.53 2.49
CA GLU A 386 21.49 -6.09 2.56
C GLU A 386 22.99 -5.82 2.47
N ASN A 387 23.82 -6.65 3.10
CA ASN A 387 25.27 -6.55 2.94
C ASN A 387 25.69 -6.81 1.49
N LYS A 388 25.12 -7.83 0.83
CA LYS A 388 25.34 -8.09 -0.60
C LYS A 388 24.93 -6.91 -1.47
N LEU A 389 23.81 -6.25 -1.17
CA LEU A 389 23.37 -5.04 -1.85
C LEU A 389 24.31 -3.83 -1.62
N ILE A 390 24.79 -3.64 -0.38
CA ILE A 390 25.80 -2.62 -0.05
C ILE A 390 27.07 -2.84 -0.89
N GLU A 391 27.55 -4.08 -0.98
CA GLU A 391 28.74 -4.39 -1.76
C GLU A 391 28.50 -4.21 -3.27
N ALA A 392 27.30 -4.52 -3.77
CA ALA A 392 26.92 -4.23 -5.16
C ALA A 392 27.00 -2.73 -5.46
N TYR A 393 26.43 -1.87 -4.62
CA TYR A 393 26.52 -0.42 -4.80
C TYR A 393 27.96 0.10 -4.75
N LYS A 394 28.81 -0.44 -3.86
CA LYS A 394 30.24 -0.09 -3.82
C LYS A 394 30.96 -0.48 -5.10
N ARG A 395 30.72 -1.68 -5.65
CA ARG A 395 31.29 -2.13 -6.93
C ARG A 395 30.90 -1.22 -8.09
N HIS A 396 29.69 -0.67 -8.07
CA HIS A 396 29.20 0.31 -9.05
C HIS A 396 29.57 1.76 -8.71
N ASN A 397 30.50 1.98 -7.78
CA ASN A 397 30.97 3.31 -7.36
C ASN A 397 29.84 4.24 -6.84
N ARG A 398 28.87 3.68 -6.11
CA ARG A 398 27.73 4.39 -5.51
C ARG A 398 27.65 4.20 -3.99
N PRO A 399 28.70 4.59 -3.23
CA PRO A 399 28.72 4.47 -1.77
C PRO A 399 27.61 5.28 -1.09
N ASP A 400 27.08 6.30 -1.77
CA ASP A 400 25.92 7.08 -1.34
C ASP A 400 24.64 6.23 -1.23
N LEU A 401 24.38 5.35 -2.20
CA LEU A 401 23.24 4.43 -2.14
C LEU A 401 23.46 3.30 -1.13
N ALA A 402 24.71 2.84 -0.97
CA ALA A 402 25.07 1.92 0.10
C ALA A 402 24.75 2.50 1.49
N GLU A 403 24.91 3.81 1.69
CA GLU A 403 24.55 4.47 2.95
C GLU A 403 23.03 4.55 3.17
N CYS A 404 22.24 4.71 2.10
CA CYS A 404 20.78 4.58 2.18
C CYS A 404 20.35 3.18 2.66
N VAL A 405 21.04 2.12 2.22
CA VAL A 405 20.79 0.75 2.71
C VAL A 405 21.06 0.65 4.21
N LYS A 406 22.23 1.10 4.66
CA LYS A 406 22.62 1.00 6.07
C LYS A 406 21.69 1.75 7.02
N THR A 407 21.21 2.91 6.59
CA THR A 407 20.31 3.76 7.39
C THR A 407 18.83 3.45 7.14
N GLY A 408 18.53 2.55 6.20
CA GLY A 408 17.18 2.26 5.71
C GLY A 408 16.23 1.70 6.78
N ARG A 409 16.76 1.06 7.83
CA ARG A 409 15.94 0.63 8.99
C ARG A 409 15.11 1.76 9.55
N PHE A 410 15.62 2.98 9.57
CA PHE A 410 14.87 4.15 10.01
C PHE A 410 13.55 4.30 9.25
N TYR A 411 13.59 4.25 7.92
CA TYR A 411 12.41 4.39 7.06
C TYR A 411 11.55 3.13 7.04
N HIS A 412 12.11 1.94 7.21
CA HIS A 412 11.30 0.71 7.41
C HIS A 412 10.37 0.82 8.62
N ARG A 413 10.91 1.32 9.75
CA ARG A 413 10.11 1.50 10.97
C ARG A 413 9.02 2.54 10.78
N LEU A 414 9.31 3.64 10.08
CA LEU A 414 8.31 4.65 9.72
C LEU A 414 7.24 4.10 8.75
N GLY A 415 7.60 3.18 7.86
CA GLY A 415 6.66 2.49 6.96
C GLY A 415 5.57 1.69 7.68
N SER A 416 5.78 1.33 8.95
CA SER A 416 4.76 0.67 9.79
C SER A 416 3.67 1.61 10.32
N ILE A 417 3.76 2.93 10.14
CA ILE A 417 2.71 3.87 10.54
C ILE A 417 1.40 3.51 9.83
N GLY A 418 0.31 3.43 10.59
CA GLY A 418 -0.98 2.93 10.12
C GLY A 418 -1.14 1.41 10.23
N TYR A 419 -0.10 0.71 10.68
CA TYR A 419 -0.12 -0.72 10.96
C TYR A 419 0.27 -0.99 12.42
N PHE A 420 -0.45 -1.89 13.06
CA PHE A 420 -0.08 -2.39 14.38
C PHE A 420 -0.11 -3.92 14.37
N TYR A 421 1.07 -4.50 14.31
CA TYR A 421 1.27 -5.93 14.41
C TYR A 421 1.95 -6.27 15.74
N GLN A 422 1.51 -7.35 16.38
CA GLN A 422 2.13 -7.83 17.62
C GLN A 422 3.61 -8.20 17.44
N VAL A 423 4.05 -8.44 16.20
CA VAL A 423 5.46 -8.73 15.87
C VAL A 423 6.36 -7.48 15.88
N LEU A 424 5.79 -6.28 15.99
CA LEU A 424 6.54 -5.03 16.05
C LEU A 424 7.27 -4.91 17.39
N LYS A 425 8.60 -4.99 17.38
CA LYS A 425 9.43 -4.72 18.54
C LYS A 425 9.51 -3.21 18.77
N LYS A 426 8.79 -2.69 19.77
CA LYS A 426 8.71 -1.24 20.06
C LYS A 426 10.09 -0.62 20.29
N GLU A 427 10.94 -1.29 21.06
CA GLU A 427 12.33 -0.88 21.28
C GLU A 427 13.12 -0.71 19.97
N ALA A 428 12.98 -1.64 19.02
CA ALA A 428 13.65 -1.53 17.73
C ALA A 428 13.18 -0.30 16.92
N HIS A 429 11.91 0.08 17.03
CA HIS A 429 11.38 1.29 16.38
C HIS A 429 11.83 2.57 17.07
N ARG A 430 12.00 2.55 18.39
CA ARG A 430 12.62 3.67 19.12
C ARG A 430 14.08 3.83 18.75
N ALA A 431 14.85 2.75 18.76
CA ALA A 431 16.30 2.78 18.65
C ALA A 431 16.81 3.45 17.37
N VAL A 432 16.05 3.39 16.26
CA VAL A 432 16.44 4.04 15.00
C VAL A 432 16.44 5.57 15.06
N PHE A 433 15.76 6.19 16.04
CA PHE A 433 15.79 7.64 16.27
C PHE A 433 17.05 8.10 17.01
N GLY A 434 17.79 7.19 17.66
CA GLY A 434 19.07 7.48 18.30
C GLY A 434 19.02 8.70 19.24
N LYS A 435 19.83 9.73 18.93
CA LYS A 435 19.94 10.95 19.74
C LYS A 435 18.69 11.84 19.73
N ASP A 436 17.78 11.63 18.79
CA ASP A 436 16.55 12.42 18.67
C ASP A 436 15.45 11.96 19.65
N ILE A 437 15.65 10.83 20.35
CA ILE A 437 14.71 10.35 21.37
C ILE A 437 14.65 11.38 22.51
N PRO A 438 13.45 11.85 22.93
CA PRO A 438 13.34 12.80 24.04
C PRO A 438 13.98 12.24 25.32
N LYS A 439 14.76 13.07 26.03
CA LYS A 439 15.57 12.63 27.20
C LYS A 439 14.73 12.01 28.33
N ASN A 440 13.47 12.44 28.46
CA ASN A 440 12.50 11.94 29.43
C ASN A 440 11.62 10.80 28.90
N PHE A 441 11.95 10.24 27.73
CA PHE A 441 11.21 9.14 27.11
C PHE A 441 11.90 7.80 27.43
N ARG A 442 11.47 7.17 28.53
CA ARG A 442 12.06 5.90 29.03
C ARG A 442 11.01 4.83 29.27
N PRO A 443 10.33 4.37 28.20
CA PRO A 443 9.33 3.31 28.32
C PRO A 443 9.95 1.98 28.79
N PRO A 444 9.24 1.23 29.64
CA PRO A 444 9.59 -0.15 29.98
C PRO A 444 9.67 -1.08 28.75
N PRO A 445 10.44 -2.18 28.83
CA PRO A 445 10.55 -3.14 27.73
C PRO A 445 9.29 -4.00 27.56
N GLU A 446 8.64 -4.37 28.67
CA GLU A 446 7.47 -5.22 28.67
C GLU A 446 6.22 -4.48 28.22
N ASP A 447 5.43 -5.09 27.34
CA ASP A 447 4.24 -4.48 26.72
C ASP A 447 3.18 -4.05 27.76
N VAL A 448 3.07 -4.77 28.88
CA VAL A 448 2.11 -4.45 29.94
C VAL A 448 2.53 -3.23 30.76
N ASP A 449 3.81 -3.11 31.08
CA ASP A 449 4.37 -1.97 31.79
C ASP A 449 4.48 -0.74 30.88
N TRP A 450 4.82 -0.96 29.61
CA TRP A 450 4.79 0.06 28.56
C TRP A 450 3.40 0.70 28.46
N ARG A 451 2.33 -0.10 28.46
CA ARG A 451 0.96 0.42 28.41
C ARG A 451 0.68 1.39 29.56
N VAL A 452 1.01 1.00 30.79
CA VAL A 452 0.83 1.84 31.98
C VAL A 452 1.65 3.13 31.86
N TYR A 453 2.91 3.02 31.47
CA TYR A 453 3.80 4.17 31.26
C TYR A 453 3.23 5.15 30.23
N MET A 454 2.74 4.64 29.09
CA MET A 454 2.21 5.48 28.01
C MET A 454 0.85 6.10 28.33
N MET A 455 -0.01 5.39 29.07
CA MET A 455 -1.26 5.96 29.59
C MET A 455 -0.98 7.13 30.53
N ASN A 456 0.01 7.01 31.41
CA ASN A 456 0.41 8.10 32.29
C ASN A 456 1.05 9.27 31.52
N ARG A 457 1.91 8.97 30.55
CA ARG A 457 2.60 9.99 29.73
C ARG A 457 1.62 10.86 28.94
N TYR A 458 0.58 10.25 28.38
CA TYR A 458 -0.39 10.92 27.52
C TYR A 458 -1.75 11.10 28.20
N LYS A 459 -1.80 11.13 29.53
CA LYS A 459 -3.06 11.24 30.32
C LYS A 459 -3.95 12.42 29.92
N ASP A 460 -3.34 13.49 29.39
CA ASP A 460 -4.02 14.71 28.97
C ASP A 460 -4.45 14.70 27.49
N ASP A 461 -4.11 13.66 26.73
CA ASP A 461 -4.53 13.50 25.33
C ASP A 461 -6.03 13.13 25.28
N GLU A 462 -6.83 14.01 24.69
CA GLU A 462 -8.29 13.84 24.58
C GLU A 462 -8.68 12.61 23.76
N GLY A 463 -7.88 12.26 22.75
CA GLY A 463 -8.12 11.07 21.94
C GLY A 463 -7.86 9.79 22.71
N LEU A 464 -6.85 9.77 23.59
CA LEU A 464 -6.60 8.67 24.51
C LEU A 464 -7.77 8.50 25.47
N LYS A 465 -8.26 9.58 26.09
CA LYS A 465 -9.42 9.53 26.99
C LYS A 465 -10.65 8.94 26.30
N LYS A 466 -10.93 9.36 25.06
CA LYS A 466 -12.01 8.81 24.23
C LYS A 466 -11.80 7.33 23.92
N ASN A 467 -10.60 6.94 23.53
CA ASN A 467 -10.27 5.54 23.21
C ASN A 467 -10.40 4.63 24.44
N MET A 468 -9.90 5.07 25.60
CA MET A 468 -10.01 4.37 26.87
C MET A 468 -11.48 4.17 27.28
N SER A 469 -12.30 5.23 27.20
CA SER A 469 -13.73 5.15 27.48
C SER A 469 -14.44 4.16 26.54
N LYS A 470 -14.22 4.28 25.23
CA LYS A 470 -14.80 3.40 24.19
C LYS A 470 -14.48 1.92 24.42
N HIS A 471 -13.26 1.62 24.87
CA HIS A 471 -12.76 0.26 25.06
C HIS A 471 -12.73 -0.21 26.51
N LYS A 472 -13.35 0.55 27.44
CA LYS A 472 -13.44 0.23 28.88
C LYS A 472 -12.08 -0.05 29.51
N TRP A 473 -11.11 0.81 29.23
CA TRP A 473 -9.80 0.80 29.86
C TRP A 473 -9.73 1.87 30.96
N THR A 474 -9.19 1.51 32.12
CA THR A 474 -8.76 2.44 33.17
C THR A 474 -7.28 2.22 33.46
N LEU A 475 -6.64 3.21 34.08
CA LEU A 475 -5.25 3.07 34.50
C LEU A 475 -5.12 1.93 35.52
N GLU A 476 -6.02 1.83 36.50
CA GLU A 476 -5.95 0.76 37.51
C GLU A 476 -6.10 -0.63 36.88
N ARG A 477 -6.92 -0.75 35.82
CA ARG A 477 -7.01 -2.01 35.07
C ARG A 477 -5.66 -2.36 34.43
N ALA A 478 -5.01 -1.42 33.76
CA ALA A 478 -3.72 -1.65 33.13
C ALA A 478 -2.63 -2.02 34.16
N GLU A 479 -2.63 -1.36 35.32
CA GLU A 479 -1.72 -1.65 36.43
C GLU A 479 -1.94 -3.05 37.01
N ARG A 480 -3.20 -3.46 37.22
CA ARG A 480 -3.54 -4.83 37.65
C ARG A 480 -3.09 -5.88 36.63
N GLU A 481 -3.29 -5.64 35.35
CA GLU A 481 -2.82 -6.56 34.29
C GLU A 481 -1.29 -6.67 34.29
N ALA A 482 -0.56 -5.57 34.50
CA ALA A 482 0.90 -5.58 34.60
C ALA A 482 1.40 -6.33 35.85
N GLN A 483 0.75 -6.15 37.01
CA GLN A 483 1.09 -6.88 38.24
C GLN A 483 0.84 -8.39 38.10
N ALA A 484 -0.27 -8.79 37.50
CA ALA A 484 -0.59 -10.20 37.29
C ALA A 484 0.45 -10.91 36.41
N VAL A 485 0.95 -10.25 35.36
CA VAL A 485 2.04 -10.80 34.52
C VAL A 485 3.32 -10.96 35.32
N LYS A 486 3.67 -9.98 36.17
CA LYS A 486 4.87 -10.09 37.04
C LYS A 486 4.76 -11.24 38.04
N GLN A 487 3.59 -11.45 38.63
CA GLN A 487 3.35 -12.58 39.54
C GLN A 487 3.48 -13.92 38.81
N ALA A 488 2.87 -14.05 37.62
CA ALA A 488 2.96 -15.28 36.83
C ALA A 488 4.39 -15.64 36.38
N VAL A 489 5.26 -14.65 36.19
CA VAL A 489 6.69 -14.87 35.88
C VAL A 489 7.50 -15.25 37.13
N ASN A 490 7.07 -14.82 38.32
CA ASN A 490 7.76 -15.17 39.57
C ASN A 490 7.34 -16.55 40.10
N ASP A 491 6.12 -17.01 39.77
CA ASP A 491 5.55 -18.26 40.26
C ASP A 491 5.81 -19.48 39.34
N GLY A 492 6.43 -19.28 38.18
CA GLY A 492 6.75 -20.33 37.19
C GLY A 492 8.21 -20.30 36.78
#